data_AF-A0A537RE87-F1
#
_entry.id   AF-A0A537RE87-F1
#
_cell.length_a   1.000
_cell.length_b   1.000
_cell.length_c   1.000
_cell.angle_alpha   90.00
_cell.angle_beta   90.00
_cell.angle_gamma   90.00
#
_symmetry.space_group_name_H-M   'P 1'
#
loop_
_entity.id
_entity.type
_entity.pdbx_description
1 polymer ?
#
loop_
_entity_poly.entity_id
_entity_poly.type
_entity_poly.pdbx_seq_one_letter_code
_entity_poly.pdbx_strand_id
1 'polypeptide(L)'
;MHLTQNWDIRKPPASARGGIVASQSGTAAEVGAEVLKAGGSAVDAVVATAFALAAVEPWNSGLGGIGFMVVHQAGADCAEIVDFGPVAPHGLDPAAFPLTGGTRTELFTWPQVEGDRNMHGPLSFAIPSAVRGYALAVERFGRLPWRELIQPAIRLACAGLPVDWFTTIKVASAAADLRRYEESRRVWLPDGLPPVCPPDSDSMTLPLGRLAETLERLAETGPADFYKGDIARSIVADTRAGGGVLSVEDLAGCRARIVPPLEIPYRGVTFQTTSGMTAGPTLAGILRTLGGRKFAGAPDGDYFEALIEALRRAYAERLDTMGDVETGSRTSTTHITAIDRQGSIAALTTTLLSSFGSRYVLPSTGILMNNGVMWFDPRPGRPNSIGPGKRALTNMCPVVVARDGRPWFGVGASGGRRIL
;
A
#
# COMPACT_ATOMS: atom_id res chain seq x y z
N MET A 1 24.19 -36.37 1.71
CA MET A 1 24.23 -36.14 0.25
C MET A 1 23.49 -34.84 -0.01
N HIS A 2 24.18 -33.71 -0.21
CA HIS A 2 23.52 -32.44 -0.48
C HIS A 2 23.02 -32.44 -1.93
N LEU A 3 21.71 -32.62 -2.13
CA LEU A 3 21.09 -32.42 -3.44
C LEU A 3 21.11 -30.91 -3.74
N THR A 4 22.02 -30.48 -4.60
CA THR A 4 21.93 -29.15 -5.20
C THR A 4 20.90 -29.24 -6.30
N GLN A 5 19.75 -28.58 -6.13
CA GLN A 5 18.77 -28.43 -7.19
C GLN A 5 19.07 -27.16 -7.98
N ASN A 6 19.23 -27.29 -9.30
CA ASN A 6 19.33 -26.16 -10.21
C ASN A 6 17.98 -25.99 -10.92
N TRP A 7 17.37 -24.82 -10.79
CA TRP A 7 16.08 -24.50 -11.43
C TRP A 7 16.32 -23.45 -12.53
N ASP A 8 15.95 -23.75 -13.78
CA ASP A 8 15.77 -22.74 -14.85
C ASP A 8 14.30 -22.32 -14.87
N ILE A 9 13.96 -21.26 -14.12
CA ILE A 9 12.59 -20.76 -13.98
C ILE A 9 12.36 -19.69 -15.04
N ARG A 10 11.38 -19.90 -15.92
CA ARG A 10 10.93 -18.91 -16.91
C ARG A 10 9.51 -18.46 -16.61
N LYS A 11 9.27 -17.15 -16.62
CA LYS A 11 7.94 -16.54 -16.51
C LYS A 11 7.61 -15.80 -17.82
N PRO A 12 6.91 -16.44 -18.77
CA PRO A 12 6.56 -15.78 -20.03
C PRO A 12 5.59 -14.61 -19.79
N PRO A 13 5.59 -13.59 -20.67
CA PRO A 13 4.61 -12.51 -20.58
C PRO A 13 3.20 -13.04 -20.82
N ALA A 14 2.24 -12.58 -20.02
CA ALA A 14 0.82 -12.82 -20.27
C ALA A 14 0.30 -11.87 -21.35
N SER A 15 -0.62 -12.34 -22.20
CA SER A 15 -1.25 -11.55 -23.25
C SER A 15 -2.76 -11.81 -23.29
N ALA A 16 -3.54 -10.74 -23.44
CA ALA A 16 -5.00 -10.81 -23.48
C ALA A 16 -5.57 -9.67 -24.32
N ARG A 17 -6.76 -9.88 -24.92
CA ARG A 17 -7.50 -8.84 -25.66
C ARG A 17 -8.51 -8.08 -24.79
N GLY A 18 -8.94 -8.66 -23.67
CA GLY A 18 -10.00 -8.11 -22.81
C GLY A 18 -9.50 -7.20 -21.69
N GLY A 19 -8.18 -7.11 -21.50
CA GLY A 19 -7.53 -6.44 -20.39
C GLY A 19 -6.67 -7.39 -19.57
N ILE A 20 -5.82 -6.82 -18.71
CA ILE A 20 -4.86 -7.55 -17.86
C ILE A 20 -4.87 -6.90 -16.48
N VAL A 21 -4.79 -7.72 -15.43
CA VAL A 21 -4.53 -7.27 -14.06
C VAL A 21 -3.23 -7.91 -13.57
N ALA A 22 -2.32 -7.09 -13.06
CA ALA A 22 -1.10 -7.52 -12.40
C ALA A 22 -1.18 -7.18 -10.91
N SER A 23 -0.95 -8.17 -10.06
CA SER A 23 -0.92 -8.05 -8.59
C SER A 23 0.11 -9.03 -8.03
N GLN A 24 0.48 -8.83 -6.77
CA GLN A 24 1.41 -9.73 -6.06
C GLN A 24 0.79 -11.11 -5.80
N SER A 25 -0.52 -11.17 -5.56
CA SER A 25 -1.27 -12.43 -5.40
C SER A 25 -1.98 -12.81 -6.70
N GLY A 26 -1.77 -14.06 -7.14
CA GLY A 26 -2.47 -14.63 -8.30
C GLY A 26 -3.98 -14.66 -8.11
N THR A 27 -4.45 -15.14 -6.95
CA THR A 27 -5.88 -15.16 -6.59
C THR A 27 -6.51 -13.77 -6.61
N ALA A 28 -5.80 -12.74 -6.14
CA ALA A 28 -6.32 -11.37 -6.20
C ALA A 28 -6.33 -10.81 -7.64
N ALA A 29 -5.32 -11.14 -8.44
CA ALA A 29 -5.29 -10.76 -9.86
C ALA A 29 -6.44 -11.40 -10.65
N GLU A 30 -6.77 -12.67 -10.37
CA GLU A 30 -7.91 -13.37 -10.94
C GLU A 30 -9.25 -12.69 -10.60
N VAL A 31 -9.42 -12.23 -9.36
CA VAL A 31 -10.60 -11.42 -8.99
C VAL A 31 -10.74 -10.19 -9.89
N GLY A 32 -9.65 -9.44 -10.09
CA GLY A 32 -9.66 -8.26 -10.95
C GLY A 32 -9.91 -8.61 -12.43
N ALA A 33 -9.35 -9.72 -12.91
CA ALA A 33 -9.56 -10.20 -14.27
C ALA A 33 -11.03 -10.60 -14.52
N GLU A 34 -11.68 -11.26 -13.56
CA GLU A 34 -13.11 -11.57 -13.66
C GLU A 34 -13.98 -10.30 -13.62
N VAL A 35 -13.57 -9.26 -12.87
CA VAL A 35 -14.23 -7.94 -12.92
C VAL A 35 -14.11 -7.28 -14.30
N LEU A 36 -12.93 -7.31 -14.93
CA LEU A 36 -12.76 -6.83 -16.31
C LEU A 36 -13.66 -7.60 -17.28
N LYS A 37 -13.69 -8.93 -17.16
CA LYS A 37 -14.51 -9.82 -17.98
C LYS A 37 -16.00 -9.54 -17.81
N ALA A 38 -16.45 -9.21 -16.60
CA ALA A 38 -17.83 -8.82 -16.28
C ALA A 38 -18.23 -7.42 -16.80
N GLY A 39 -17.32 -6.69 -17.45
CA GLY A 39 -17.62 -5.36 -18.02
C GLY A 39 -17.02 -4.19 -17.26
N GLY A 40 -16.37 -4.44 -16.13
CA GLY A 40 -15.71 -3.42 -15.32
C GLY A 40 -14.63 -2.64 -16.06
N SER A 41 -14.34 -1.46 -15.54
CA SER A 41 -13.21 -0.61 -15.91
C SER A 41 -11.89 -1.10 -15.29
N ALA A 42 -10.78 -0.53 -15.72
CA ALA A 42 -9.49 -0.74 -15.05
C ALA A 42 -9.53 -0.38 -13.56
N VAL A 43 -10.29 0.65 -13.17
CA VAL A 43 -10.43 1.08 -11.76
C VAL A 43 -11.26 0.09 -10.96
N ASP A 44 -12.36 -0.42 -11.50
CA ASP A 44 -13.17 -1.47 -10.86
C ASP A 44 -12.30 -2.70 -10.55
N ALA A 45 -11.49 -3.13 -11.54
CA ALA A 45 -10.61 -4.28 -11.41
C ALA A 45 -9.55 -4.07 -10.33
N VAL A 46 -8.88 -2.92 -10.33
CA VAL A 46 -7.87 -2.57 -9.32
C VAL A 46 -8.48 -2.53 -7.92
N VAL A 47 -9.67 -1.94 -7.75
CA VAL A 47 -10.34 -1.83 -6.44
C VAL A 47 -10.79 -3.20 -5.94
N ALA A 48 -11.38 -4.04 -6.79
CA ALA A 48 -11.77 -5.40 -6.41
C ALA A 48 -10.55 -6.26 -6.03
N THR A 49 -9.45 -6.17 -6.79
CA THR A 49 -8.18 -6.81 -6.43
C THR A 49 -7.65 -6.29 -5.10
N ALA A 50 -7.73 -4.99 -4.81
CA ALA A 50 -7.28 -4.42 -3.55
C ALA A 50 -8.09 -4.92 -2.35
N PHE A 51 -9.41 -5.08 -2.49
CA PHE A 51 -10.23 -5.71 -1.46
C PHE A 51 -9.90 -7.21 -1.30
N ALA A 52 -9.68 -7.94 -2.38
CA ALA A 52 -9.29 -9.35 -2.33
C ALA A 52 -7.95 -9.54 -1.58
N LEU A 53 -6.98 -8.66 -1.82
CA LEU A 53 -5.69 -8.67 -1.12
C LEU A 53 -5.82 -8.50 0.40
N ALA A 54 -6.84 -7.79 0.88
CA ALA A 54 -7.09 -7.71 2.32
C ALA A 54 -7.35 -9.09 2.97
N ALA A 55 -7.83 -10.07 2.18
CA ALA A 55 -8.04 -11.44 2.63
C ALA A 55 -6.85 -12.37 2.32
N VAL A 56 -6.24 -12.26 1.14
CA VAL A 56 -5.22 -13.23 0.67
C VAL A 56 -3.77 -12.74 0.79
N GLU A 57 -3.55 -11.46 1.10
CA GLU A 57 -2.24 -10.87 1.39
C GLU A 57 -2.33 -9.77 2.47
N PRO A 58 -2.88 -10.09 3.65
CA PRO A 58 -3.28 -9.10 4.66
C PRO A 58 -2.10 -8.32 5.27
N TRP A 59 -0.87 -8.84 5.16
CA TRP A 59 0.31 -8.21 5.75
C TRP A 59 0.80 -6.98 4.98
N ASN A 60 0.36 -6.73 3.75
CA ASN A 60 0.88 -5.63 2.92
C ASN A 60 -0.04 -4.42 2.79
N SER A 61 -1.33 -4.68 2.63
CA SER A 61 -2.35 -3.68 2.39
C SER A 61 -3.70 -4.20 2.91
N GLY A 62 -4.68 -3.32 2.99
CA GLY A 62 -6.01 -3.67 3.46
C GLY A 62 -6.84 -2.43 3.78
N LEU A 63 -7.96 -2.63 4.47
CA LEU A 63 -8.91 -1.58 4.80
C LEU A 63 -8.29 -0.49 5.69
N GLY A 64 -7.37 -0.87 6.57
CA GLY A 64 -6.60 0.05 7.42
C GLY A 64 -5.45 0.74 6.69
N GLY A 65 -5.31 0.56 5.38
CA GLY A 65 -4.22 1.10 4.57
C GLY A 65 -4.43 2.53 4.08
N ILE A 66 -3.46 2.98 3.31
CA ILE A 66 -3.42 4.28 2.62
C ILE A 66 -2.75 4.13 1.26
N GLY A 67 -2.76 5.16 0.42
CA GLY A 67 -2.11 5.05 -0.89
C GLY A 67 -2.41 6.14 -1.89
N PHE A 68 -2.08 5.82 -3.14
CA PHE A 68 -2.30 6.68 -4.31
C PHE A 68 -2.65 5.82 -5.52
N MET A 69 -3.51 6.33 -6.41
CA MET A 69 -3.83 5.71 -7.69
C MET A 69 -3.60 6.71 -8.82
N VAL A 70 -2.96 6.27 -9.91
CA VAL A 70 -2.88 7.00 -11.19
C VAL A 70 -3.87 6.35 -12.14
N VAL A 71 -4.76 7.13 -12.73
CA VAL A 71 -5.77 6.64 -13.68
C VAL A 71 -5.66 7.42 -14.98
N HIS A 72 -5.29 6.77 -16.08
CA HIS A 72 -5.37 7.37 -17.41
C HIS A 72 -6.50 6.70 -18.19
N GLN A 73 -7.64 7.38 -18.29
CA GLN A 73 -8.76 6.88 -19.09
C GLN A 73 -8.43 6.95 -20.58
N ALA A 74 -8.89 5.96 -21.33
CA ALA A 74 -8.79 5.98 -22.78
C ALA A 74 -9.50 7.20 -23.36
N GLY A 75 -8.77 7.97 -24.19
CA GLY A 75 -9.29 9.20 -24.80
C GLY A 75 -9.19 10.45 -23.94
N ALA A 76 -8.72 10.35 -22.69
CA ALA A 76 -8.38 11.53 -21.88
C ALA A 76 -6.97 12.04 -22.23
N ASP A 77 -6.79 13.37 -22.16
CA ASP A 77 -5.52 14.03 -22.51
C ASP A 77 -4.37 13.63 -21.57
N CYS A 78 -4.67 13.43 -20.28
CA CYS A 78 -3.71 13.01 -19.26
C CYS A 78 -4.37 12.16 -18.17
N ALA A 79 -3.56 11.56 -17.31
CA ALA A 79 -4.01 10.84 -16.13
C ALA A 79 -4.57 11.79 -15.05
N GLU A 80 -5.42 11.25 -14.18
CA GLU A 80 -5.84 11.87 -12.94
C GLU A 80 -5.29 11.05 -11.75
N ILE A 81 -4.94 11.73 -10.66
CA ILE A 81 -4.42 11.11 -9.46
C ILE A 81 -5.50 11.07 -8.38
N VAL A 82 -5.79 9.88 -7.86
CA VAL A 82 -6.58 9.71 -6.63
C VAL A 82 -5.61 9.73 -5.45
N ASP A 83 -5.53 10.87 -4.78
CA ASP A 83 -4.71 11.07 -3.59
C ASP A 83 -5.51 10.69 -2.33
N PHE A 84 -5.08 9.64 -1.66
CA PHE A 84 -5.51 9.26 -0.31
C PHE A 84 -4.29 8.95 0.56
N GLY A 85 -3.23 9.76 0.42
CA GLY A 85 -1.99 9.64 1.18
C GLY A 85 -2.16 9.90 2.69
N PRO A 86 -1.10 9.62 3.47
CA PRO A 86 -1.16 9.59 4.93
C PRO A 86 -1.46 10.94 5.55
N VAL A 87 -2.29 10.92 6.58
CA VAL A 87 -2.54 12.05 7.49
C VAL A 87 -2.42 11.52 8.92
N ALA A 88 -1.64 12.19 9.77
CA ALA A 88 -1.59 11.91 11.19
C ALA A 88 -2.93 12.25 11.87
N PRO A 89 -3.38 11.48 12.87
CA PRO A 89 -4.51 11.89 13.70
C PRO A 89 -4.28 13.27 14.31
N HIS A 90 -5.35 14.06 14.50
CA HIS A 90 -5.25 15.39 15.11
C HIS A 90 -4.93 15.33 16.60
N GLY A 91 -5.23 14.22 17.27
CA GLY A 91 -4.86 13.98 18.67
C GLY A 91 -3.43 13.50 18.90
N LEU A 92 -2.60 13.42 17.85
CA LEU A 92 -1.23 12.92 17.96
C LEU A 92 -0.32 13.96 18.65
N ASP A 93 0.19 13.60 19.83
CA ASP A 93 1.13 14.42 20.60
C ASP A 93 2.58 13.96 20.37
N PRO A 94 3.47 14.80 19.82
CA PRO A 94 4.89 14.48 19.68
C PRO A 94 5.56 14.06 20.99
N ALA A 95 5.11 14.54 22.15
CA ALA A 95 5.66 14.16 23.45
C ALA A 95 5.42 12.68 23.79
N ALA A 96 4.49 12.00 23.12
CA ALA A 96 4.25 10.57 23.29
C ALA A 96 5.35 9.68 22.66
N PHE A 97 6.31 10.27 21.95
CA PHE A 97 7.38 9.58 21.21
C PHE A 97 8.79 10.00 21.69
N PRO A 98 9.13 9.81 22.98
CA PRO A 98 10.45 10.18 23.48
C PRO A 98 11.54 9.33 22.82
N LEU A 99 12.68 9.96 22.52
CA LEU A 99 13.83 9.31 21.87
C LEU A 99 14.70 8.60 22.91
N THR A 100 15.18 7.40 22.59
CA THR A 100 16.08 6.64 23.48
C THR A 100 17.55 7.01 23.34
N GLY A 101 17.90 7.81 22.32
CA GLY A 101 19.29 8.09 21.93
C GLY A 101 19.92 6.99 21.05
N GLY A 102 19.26 5.84 20.90
CA GLY A 102 19.65 4.80 19.94
C GLY A 102 19.20 5.13 18.51
N THR A 103 19.74 4.40 17.54
CA THR A 103 19.24 4.41 16.16
C THR A 103 18.77 3.01 15.82
N ARG A 104 17.56 2.90 15.25
CA ARG A 104 17.05 1.62 14.77
C ARG A 104 17.18 1.59 13.25
N THR A 105 17.78 0.52 12.73
CA THR A 105 17.89 0.27 11.29
C THR A 105 16.71 -0.59 10.83
N GLU A 106 15.55 0.04 10.65
CA GLU A 106 14.40 -0.58 9.98
C GLU A 106 14.07 0.18 8.68
N LEU A 107 12.79 0.30 8.30
CA LEU A 107 12.35 1.01 7.10
C LEU A 107 12.91 2.44 7.03
N PHE A 108 12.97 3.13 8.17
CA PHE A 108 13.54 4.47 8.30
C PHE A 108 14.70 4.48 9.30
N THR A 109 15.81 5.18 9.00
CA THR A 109 16.91 5.45 9.95
C THR A 109 16.54 6.61 10.86
N TRP A 110 15.38 6.52 11.49
CA TRP A 110 14.99 7.49 12.51
C TRP A 110 15.70 7.14 13.84
N PRO A 111 15.96 8.14 14.70
CA PRO A 111 16.28 7.85 16.09
C PRO A 111 15.19 6.96 16.69
N GLN A 112 15.62 6.00 17.50
CA GLN A 112 14.71 5.06 18.12
C GLN A 112 13.79 5.78 19.11
N VAL A 113 12.50 5.49 19.00
CA VAL A 113 11.47 5.92 19.95
C VAL A 113 11.30 4.87 21.03
N GLU A 114 11.10 5.31 22.27
CA GLU A 114 10.87 4.42 23.41
C GLU A 114 9.71 3.45 23.14
N GLY A 115 10.00 2.15 23.30
CA GLY A 115 9.03 1.08 23.10
C GLY A 115 8.49 0.96 21.66
N ASP A 116 9.16 1.58 20.68
CA ASP A 116 8.79 1.58 19.26
C ASP A 116 7.32 1.98 19.01
N ARG A 117 6.79 2.90 19.83
CA ARG A 117 5.37 3.32 19.82
C ARG A 117 4.91 3.93 18.49
N ASN A 118 5.85 4.44 17.69
CA ASN A 118 5.60 4.95 16.33
C ASN A 118 5.56 3.83 15.27
N MET A 119 5.95 2.60 15.60
CA MET A 119 6.07 1.49 14.66
C MET A 119 5.03 0.38 14.87
N HIS A 120 4.58 0.15 16.10
CA HIS A 120 3.57 -0.86 16.39
C HIS A 120 2.52 -0.35 17.39
N GLY A 121 1.34 -0.95 17.33
CA GLY A 121 0.22 -0.63 18.19
C GLY A 121 -0.53 0.65 17.84
N PRO A 122 -1.53 1.01 18.65
CA PRO A 122 -2.51 2.04 18.29
C PRO A 122 -1.99 3.47 18.16
N LEU A 123 -0.87 3.81 18.81
CA LEU A 123 -0.21 5.11 18.64
C LEU A 123 0.50 5.26 17.30
N SER A 124 0.74 4.16 16.57
CA SER A 124 1.44 4.18 15.29
C SER A 124 0.54 4.49 14.09
N PHE A 125 -0.77 4.62 14.29
CA PHE A 125 -1.73 4.73 13.19
C PHE A 125 -1.67 6.11 12.51
N ALA A 126 -1.59 6.13 11.19
CA ALA A 126 -2.14 7.23 10.40
C ALA A 126 -3.64 6.96 10.12
N ILE A 127 -4.39 8.02 9.80
CA ILE A 127 -5.82 7.91 9.49
C ILE A 127 -5.98 6.94 8.28
N PRO A 128 -6.73 5.82 8.42
CA PRO A 128 -6.90 4.85 7.35
C PRO A 128 -7.77 5.42 6.22
N SER A 129 -7.19 5.55 5.03
CA SER A 129 -7.76 6.29 3.91
C SER A 129 -8.01 5.44 2.66
N ALA A 130 -7.60 4.17 2.65
CA ALA A 130 -7.75 3.27 1.51
C ALA A 130 -9.20 3.17 1.03
N VAL A 131 -10.15 2.91 1.93
CA VAL A 131 -11.58 2.80 1.57
C VAL A 131 -12.12 4.10 0.95
N ARG A 132 -11.72 5.27 1.47
CA ARG A 132 -12.08 6.59 0.92
C ARG A 132 -11.51 6.79 -0.48
N GLY A 133 -10.24 6.40 -0.68
CA GLY A 133 -9.59 6.46 -1.98
C GLY A 133 -10.28 5.56 -3.01
N TYR A 134 -10.58 4.32 -2.63
CA TYR A 134 -11.27 3.36 -3.49
C TYR A 134 -12.67 3.83 -3.85
N ALA A 135 -13.43 4.34 -2.87
CA ALA A 135 -14.76 4.88 -3.10
C ALA A 135 -14.75 6.06 -4.09
N LEU A 136 -13.83 7.02 -3.90
CA LEU A 136 -13.70 8.15 -4.82
C LEU A 136 -13.28 7.70 -6.23
N ALA A 137 -12.38 6.72 -6.33
CA ALA A 137 -11.96 6.18 -7.61
C ALA A 137 -13.12 5.50 -8.36
N VAL A 138 -13.92 4.66 -7.66
CA VAL A 138 -15.09 3.99 -8.24
C VAL A 138 -16.17 5.00 -8.62
N GLU A 139 -16.44 6.00 -7.78
CA GLU A 139 -17.40 7.07 -8.09
C GLU A 139 -17.02 7.83 -9.36
N ARG A 140 -15.72 8.12 -9.54
CA ARG A 140 -15.22 8.92 -10.65
C ARG A 140 -15.02 8.13 -11.94
N PHE A 141 -14.54 6.89 -11.85
CA PHE A 141 -14.01 6.12 -12.98
C PHE A 141 -14.62 4.71 -13.11
N GLY A 142 -15.32 4.24 -12.09
CA GLY A 142 -15.89 2.90 -12.03
C GLY A 142 -17.11 2.74 -12.94
N ARG A 143 -17.48 1.48 -13.17
CA ARG A 143 -18.64 1.08 -13.97
C ARG A 143 -19.53 0.09 -13.24
N LEU A 144 -18.98 -0.67 -12.29
CA LEU A 144 -19.74 -1.67 -11.56
C LEU A 144 -20.18 -1.14 -10.19
N PRO A 145 -21.29 -1.66 -9.62
CA PRO A 145 -21.72 -1.29 -8.29
C PRO A 145 -20.69 -1.64 -7.21
N TRP A 146 -20.53 -0.77 -6.23
CA TRP A 146 -19.64 -0.94 -5.07
C TRP A 146 -19.73 -2.33 -4.42
N ARG A 147 -20.96 -2.82 -4.24
CA ARG A 147 -21.24 -4.13 -3.64
C ARG A 147 -20.62 -5.28 -4.45
N GLU A 148 -20.65 -5.21 -5.78
CA GLU A 148 -20.10 -6.25 -6.65
C GLU A 148 -18.57 -6.32 -6.56
N LEU A 149 -17.92 -5.16 -6.36
CA LEU A 149 -16.46 -5.08 -6.23
C LEU A 149 -15.95 -5.71 -4.92
N ILE A 150 -16.77 -5.73 -3.87
CA ILE A 150 -16.41 -6.27 -2.54
C ILE A 150 -16.77 -7.75 -2.40
N GLN A 151 -17.80 -8.22 -3.11
CA GLN A 151 -18.30 -9.59 -2.96
C GLN A 151 -17.24 -10.70 -3.09
N PRO A 152 -16.24 -10.61 -4.00
CA PRO A 152 -15.16 -11.59 -4.06
C PRO A 152 -14.30 -11.60 -2.79
N ALA A 153 -14.01 -10.43 -2.22
CA ALA A 153 -13.24 -10.32 -0.98
C ALA A 153 -13.99 -10.90 0.22
N ILE A 154 -15.32 -10.73 0.29
CA ILE A 154 -16.15 -11.39 1.32
C ILE A 154 -15.98 -12.91 1.24
N ARG A 155 -16.12 -13.50 0.04
CA ARG A 155 -15.94 -14.95 -0.14
C ARG A 155 -14.56 -15.44 0.31
N LEU A 156 -13.51 -14.70 -0.05
CA LEU A 156 -12.14 -15.01 0.35
C LEU A 156 -11.94 -14.88 1.87
N ALA A 157 -12.50 -13.83 2.49
CA ALA A 157 -12.43 -13.63 3.93
C ALA A 157 -13.18 -14.72 4.71
N CYS A 158 -14.34 -15.17 4.23
CA CYS A 158 -15.09 -16.28 4.83
C CYS A 158 -14.36 -17.63 4.70
N ALA A 159 -13.65 -17.85 3.59
CA ALA A 159 -12.83 -19.06 3.41
C ALA A 159 -11.59 -19.07 4.34
N GLY A 160 -11.12 -17.90 4.74
CA GLY A 160 -9.91 -17.72 5.55
C GLY A 160 -8.63 -17.69 4.71
N LEU A 161 -7.54 -17.27 5.34
CA LEU A 161 -6.23 -17.16 4.69
C LEU A 161 -5.55 -18.54 4.61
N PRO A 162 -5.19 -19.03 3.41
CA PRO A 162 -4.44 -20.28 3.29
C PRO A 162 -3.09 -20.24 4.00
N VAL A 163 -2.78 -21.31 4.75
CA VAL A 163 -1.50 -21.51 5.44
C VAL A 163 -0.56 -22.30 4.54
N ASP A 164 0.10 -21.59 3.63
CA ASP A 164 1.22 -22.13 2.85
C ASP A 164 2.58 -21.72 3.46
N TRP A 165 3.67 -22.16 2.84
CA TRP A 165 5.03 -21.84 3.29
C TRP A 165 5.29 -20.32 3.38
N PHE A 166 4.66 -19.52 2.52
CA PHE A 166 4.85 -18.08 2.48
C PHE A 166 4.09 -17.40 3.61
N THR A 167 2.83 -17.78 3.85
CA THR A 167 2.05 -17.35 5.01
C THR A 167 2.80 -17.68 6.31
N THR A 168 3.31 -18.90 6.47
CA THR A 168 4.11 -19.30 7.65
C THR A 168 5.31 -18.39 7.84
N ILE A 169 6.13 -18.16 6.80
CA ILE A 169 7.33 -17.30 6.91
C ILE A 169 6.95 -15.85 7.21
N LYS A 170 5.90 -15.33 6.58
CA LYS A 170 5.42 -13.96 6.80
C LYS A 170 5.01 -13.77 8.25
N VAL A 171 4.16 -14.64 8.78
CA VAL A 171 3.74 -14.59 10.18
C VAL A 171 4.92 -14.78 11.13
N ALA A 172 5.76 -15.80 10.89
CA ALA A 172 6.94 -16.07 11.72
C ALA A 172 7.87 -14.85 11.81
N SER A 173 8.07 -14.13 10.69
CA SER A 173 8.91 -12.94 10.65
C SER A 173 8.39 -11.76 11.49
N ALA A 174 7.10 -11.77 11.85
CA ALA A 174 6.46 -10.72 12.65
C ALA A 174 5.94 -11.24 14.02
N ALA A 175 6.11 -12.53 14.33
CA ALA A 175 5.49 -13.20 15.48
C ALA A 175 5.82 -12.53 16.83
N ALA A 176 7.05 -12.05 17.00
CA ALA A 176 7.49 -11.37 18.22
C ALA A 176 6.70 -10.10 18.54
N ASP A 177 6.21 -9.40 17.52
CA ASP A 177 5.40 -8.19 17.69
C ASP A 177 3.90 -8.51 17.61
N LEU A 178 3.49 -9.46 16.78
CA LEU A 178 2.09 -9.91 16.70
C LEU A 178 1.60 -10.47 18.05
N ARG A 179 2.45 -11.18 18.80
CA ARG A 179 2.08 -11.73 20.12
C ARG A 179 1.79 -10.67 21.18
N ARG A 180 2.19 -9.42 20.96
CA ARG A 180 2.01 -8.31 21.94
C ARG A 180 0.55 -7.88 22.06
N TYR A 181 -0.25 -8.16 21.04
CA TYR A 181 -1.64 -7.72 20.97
C TYR A 181 -2.56 -8.94 20.95
N GLU A 182 -3.59 -8.93 21.80
CA GLU A 182 -4.43 -10.11 22.03
C GLU A 182 -5.08 -10.62 20.74
N GLU A 183 -5.73 -9.74 19.99
CA GLU A 183 -6.38 -10.13 18.72
C GLU A 183 -5.40 -10.54 17.63
N SER A 184 -4.26 -9.85 17.53
CA SER A 184 -3.23 -10.24 16.57
C SER A 184 -2.65 -11.60 16.91
N ARG A 185 -2.41 -11.89 18.20
CA ARG A 185 -2.00 -13.22 18.66
C ARG A 185 -3.06 -14.26 18.34
N ARG A 186 -4.33 -13.97 18.61
CA ARG A 186 -5.45 -14.89 18.35
C ARG A 186 -5.61 -15.22 16.87
N VAL A 187 -5.49 -14.23 15.99
CA VAL A 187 -5.68 -14.41 14.54
C VAL A 187 -4.46 -15.05 13.88
N TRP A 188 -3.26 -14.56 14.21
CA TRP A 188 -2.05 -14.93 13.46
C TRP A 188 -1.23 -16.04 14.11
N LEU A 189 -1.36 -16.27 15.41
CA LEU A 189 -0.55 -17.22 16.15
C LEU A 189 -1.43 -18.28 16.82
N PRO A 190 -2.04 -19.21 16.04
CA PRO A 190 -2.81 -20.31 16.62
C PRO A 190 -1.91 -21.09 17.59
N ASP A 191 -2.45 -21.39 18.77
CA ASP A 191 -1.71 -22.00 19.89
C ASP A 191 -0.44 -21.23 20.32
N GLY A 192 -0.37 -19.94 20.01
CA GLY A 192 0.75 -19.06 20.32
C GLY A 192 1.97 -19.20 19.41
N LEU A 193 1.87 -19.98 18.32
CA LEU A 193 2.97 -20.26 17.40
C LEU A 193 2.64 -19.78 15.98
N PRO A 194 3.66 -19.49 15.14
CA PRO A 194 3.41 -19.28 13.71
C PRO A 194 2.67 -20.47 13.10
N PRO A 195 1.70 -20.23 12.20
CA PRO A 195 0.84 -21.25 11.66
C PRO A 195 1.65 -22.17 10.73
N VAL A 196 1.48 -23.47 10.91
CA VAL A 196 2.07 -24.50 10.05
C VAL A 196 0.96 -25.48 9.72
N CYS A 197 0.73 -25.73 8.42
CA CYS A 197 -0.21 -26.75 8.00
C CYS A 197 0.22 -28.11 8.59
N PRO A 198 -0.65 -28.80 9.36
CA PRO A 198 -0.32 -30.09 9.96
C PRO A 198 0.08 -31.14 8.90
N PRO A 199 1.03 -32.04 9.18
CA PRO A 199 1.46 -33.07 8.22
C PRO A 199 0.35 -34.04 7.78
N ASP A 200 -0.68 -34.19 8.60
CA ASP A 200 -1.85 -35.05 8.38
C ASP A 200 -3.03 -34.31 7.72
N SER A 201 -2.83 -33.06 7.30
CA SER A 201 -3.84 -32.25 6.62
C SER A 201 -3.37 -31.79 5.25
N ASP A 202 -4.26 -31.89 4.26
CA ASP A 202 -4.00 -31.41 2.90
C ASP A 202 -4.07 -29.88 2.78
N SER A 203 -4.74 -29.20 3.72
CA SER A 203 -4.87 -27.75 3.74
C SER A 203 -5.28 -27.20 5.11
N MET A 204 -4.79 -26.00 5.43
CA MET A 204 -5.19 -25.25 6.61
C MET A 204 -5.49 -23.81 6.21
N THR A 205 -6.50 -23.19 6.83
CA THR A 205 -6.78 -21.76 6.70
C THR A 205 -6.82 -21.08 8.07
N LEU A 206 -6.46 -19.80 8.11
CA LEU A 206 -6.61 -18.95 9.29
C LEU A 206 -7.87 -18.09 9.17
N PRO A 207 -8.72 -18.05 10.21
CA PRO A 207 -9.83 -17.10 10.26
C PRO A 207 -9.28 -15.68 10.44
N LEU A 208 -9.77 -14.74 9.64
CA LEU A 208 -9.30 -13.35 9.61
C LEU A 208 -10.04 -12.43 10.59
N GLY A 209 -10.27 -12.92 11.81
CA GLY A 209 -11.06 -12.21 12.82
C GLY A 209 -12.47 -11.90 12.30
N ARG A 210 -12.87 -10.61 12.37
CA ARG A 210 -14.19 -10.12 11.93
C ARG A 210 -14.16 -9.42 10.55
N LEU A 211 -13.15 -9.71 9.74
CA LEU A 211 -12.94 -9.03 8.46
C LEU A 211 -14.09 -9.33 7.48
N ALA A 212 -14.60 -10.57 7.46
CA ALA A 212 -15.69 -10.96 6.57
C ALA A 212 -16.96 -10.15 6.85
N GLU A 213 -17.37 -10.05 8.11
CA GLU A 213 -18.55 -9.30 8.55
C GLU A 213 -18.37 -7.80 8.30
N THR A 214 -17.15 -7.29 8.45
CA THR A 214 -16.82 -5.90 8.14
C THR A 214 -16.95 -5.62 6.63
N LEU A 215 -16.48 -6.53 5.79
CA LEU A 215 -16.62 -6.42 4.33
C LEU A 215 -18.08 -6.54 3.89
N GLU A 216 -18.87 -7.44 4.50
CA GLU A 216 -20.31 -7.58 4.26
C GLU A 216 -21.03 -6.28 4.57
N ARG A 217 -20.81 -5.73 5.76
CA ARG A 217 -21.39 -4.44 6.15
C ARG A 217 -20.95 -3.32 5.22
N LEU A 218 -19.68 -3.26 4.85
CA LEU A 218 -19.15 -2.23 3.94
C LEU A 218 -19.77 -2.34 2.54
N ALA A 219 -20.09 -3.55 2.08
CA ALA A 219 -20.75 -3.80 0.80
C ALA A 219 -22.24 -3.40 0.83
N GLU A 220 -22.91 -3.58 1.96
CA GLU A 220 -24.34 -3.26 2.15
C GLU A 220 -24.59 -1.77 2.43
N THR A 221 -23.82 -1.20 3.35
CA THR A 221 -24.02 0.18 3.84
C THR A 221 -23.22 1.22 3.06
N GLY A 222 -22.26 0.75 2.26
CA GLY A 222 -21.39 1.59 1.45
C GLY A 222 -20.20 2.19 2.22
N PRO A 223 -19.30 2.88 1.51
CA PRO A 223 -18.03 3.34 2.07
C PRO A 223 -18.16 4.41 3.17
N ALA A 224 -19.32 5.08 3.27
CA ALA A 224 -19.55 6.10 4.29
C ALA A 224 -19.56 5.52 5.72
N ASP A 225 -19.96 4.26 5.91
CA ASP A 225 -20.02 3.62 7.22
C ASP A 225 -18.64 3.50 7.88
N PHE A 226 -17.60 3.27 7.06
CA PHE A 226 -16.19 3.24 7.50
C PHE A 226 -15.73 4.55 8.16
N TYR A 227 -16.34 5.68 7.78
CA TYR A 227 -15.90 7.01 8.19
C TYR A 227 -16.87 7.74 9.12
N LYS A 228 -18.16 7.37 9.10
CA LYS A 228 -19.22 8.06 9.87
C LYS A 228 -20.22 7.11 10.52
N GLY A 229 -20.15 5.81 10.25
CA GLY A 229 -21.11 4.82 10.70
C GLY A 229 -20.60 3.90 11.81
N ASP A 230 -21.09 2.67 11.86
CA ASP A 230 -20.74 1.73 12.93
C ASP A 230 -19.33 1.19 12.81
N ILE A 231 -18.81 0.98 11.59
CA ILE A 231 -17.40 0.63 11.38
C ILE A 231 -16.52 1.75 11.95
N ALA A 232 -16.83 3.02 11.67
CA ALA A 232 -16.08 4.15 12.22
C ALA A 232 -16.07 4.17 13.75
N ARG A 233 -17.23 3.98 14.38
CA ARG A 233 -17.35 3.89 15.85
C ARG A 233 -16.54 2.74 16.42
N SER A 234 -16.59 1.57 15.78
CA SER A 234 -15.86 0.37 16.20
C SER A 234 -14.34 0.57 16.10
N ILE A 235 -13.86 1.16 15.01
CA ILE A 235 -12.44 1.49 14.82
C ILE A 235 -11.94 2.38 15.95
N VAL A 236 -12.68 3.44 16.28
CA VAL A 236 -12.27 4.40 17.32
C VAL A 236 -12.36 3.79 18.71
N ALA A 237 -13.39 2.99 18.99
CA ALA A 237 -13.52 2.30 20.28
C ALA A 237 -12.33 1.36 20.54
N ASP A 238 -12.00 0.50 19.58
CA ASP A 238 -10.86 -0.42 19.66
C ASP A 238 -9.54 0.34 19.77
N THR A 239 -9.38 1.41 18.97
CA THR A 239 -8.16 2.24 19.01
C THR A 239 -7.96 2.89 20.38
N ARG A 240 -9.02 3.46 20.98
CA ARG A 240 -8.97 4.07 22.32
C ARG A 240 -8.72 3.04 23.41
N ALA A 241 -9.36 1.87 23.33
CA ALA A 241 -9.15 0.78 24.28
C ALA A 241 -7.68 0.30 24.28
N GLY A 242 -7.02 0.32 23.13
CA GLY A 242 -5.60 0.04 22.99
C GLY A 242 -4.64 1.22 23.23
N GLY A 243 -5.15 2.38 23.68
CA GLY A 243 -4.34 3.56 24.01
C GLY A 243 -3.94 4.45 22.82
N GLY A 244 -4.60 4.31 21.68
CA GLY A 244 -4.37 5.14 20.49
C GLY A 244 -5.20 6.43 20.50
N VAL A 245 -4.91 7.31 19.54
CA VAL A 245 -5.45 8.68 19.49
C VAL A 245 -6.39 8.95 18.31
N LEU A 246 -6.62 7.96 17.43
CA LEU A 246 -7.52 8.12 16.29
C LEU A 246 -8.95 8.39 16.78
N SER A 247 -9.54 9.50 16.32
CA SER A 247 -10.86 9.96 16.73
C SER A 247 -11.94 9.75 15.66
N VAL A 248 -13.21 9.92 16.05
CA VAL A 248 -14.32 9.90 15.07
C VAL A 248 -14.26 11.12 14.16
N GLU A 249 -13.75 12.25 14.66
CA GLU A 249 -13.52 13.47 13.90
C GLU A 249 -12.42 13.27 12.83
N ASP A 250 -11.36 12.53 13.16
CA ASP A 250 -10.31 12.14 12.20
C ASP A 250 -10.89 11.32 11.04
N LEU A 251 -11.69 10.29 11.35
CA LEU A 251 -12.34 9.45 10.35
C LEU A 251 -13.35 10.25 9.53
N ALA A 252 -14.21 11.04 10.16
CA ALA A 252 -15.21 11.86 9.47
C ALA A 252 -14.56 12.93 8.58
N GLY A 253 -13.39 13.45 8.99
CA GLY A 253 -12.58 14.42 8.26
C GLY A 253 -11.68 13.82 7.18
N CYS A 254 -11.57 12.49 7.09
CA CYS A 254 -10.73 11.81 6.10
C CYS A 254 -11.24 12.05 4.67
N ARG A 255 -10.37 12.62 3.82
CA ARG A 255 -10.66 12.94 2.42
C ARG A 255 -9.66 12.27 1.47
N ALA A 256 -10.18 11.75 0.37
CA ALA A 256 -9.40 11.52 -0.85
C ALA A 256 -9.67 12.68 -1.82
N ARG A 257 -8.76 12.92 -2.75
CA ARG A 257 -8.83 14.04 -3.70
C ARG A 257 -8.47 13.56 -5.10
N ILE A 258 -9.13 14.13 -6.11
CA ILE A 258 -8.65 14.05 -7.49
C ILE A 258 -7.72 15.24 -7.72
N VAL A 259 -6.48 14.98 -8.13
CA VAL A 259 -5.48 16.01 -8.43
C VAL A 259 -4.83 15.75 -9.79
N PRO A 260 -4.34 16.79 -10.49
CA PRO A 260 -3.61 16.61 -11.74
C PRO A 260 -2.31 15.83 -11.52
N PRO A 261 -1.80 15.15 -12.57
CA PRO A 261 -0.58 14.37 -12.47
C PRO A 261 0.65 15.29 -12.50
N LEU A 262 1.74 14.82 -11.90
CA LEU A 262 3.07 15.29 -12.25
C LEU A 262 3.45 14.66 -13.60
N GLU A 263 3.55 15.49 -14.64
CA GLU A 263 3.96 15.06 -15.97
C GLU A 263 5.47 15.26 -16.16
N ILE A 264 6.15 14.21 -16.61
CA ILE A 264 7.61 14.17 -16.77
C ILE A 264 7.90 13.69 -18.19
N PRO A 265 8.16 14.61 -19.14
CA PRO A 265 8.58 14.26 -20.48
C PRO A 265 9.93 13.53 -20.46
N TYR A 266 10.02 12.38 -21.13
CA TYR A 266 11.24 11.60 -21.22
C TYR A 266 11.30 10.85 -22.55
N ARG A 267 12.22 11.24 -23.43
CA ARG A 267 12.54 10.52 -24.69
C ARG A 267 11.32 10.18 -25.55
N GLY A 268 10.42 11.13 -25.74
CA GLY A 268 9.24 10.98 -26.62
C GLY A 268 8.02 10.33 -25.97
N VAL A 269 8.09 10.04 -24.66
CA VAL A 269 6.93 9.63 -23.84
C VAL A 269 6.78 10.56 -22.64
N THR A 270 5.63 10.50 -21.98
CA THR A 270 5.35 11.30 -20.78
C THR A 270 5.05 10.36 -19.62
N PHE A 271 5.86 10.41 -18.57
CA PHE A 271 5.57 9.72 -17.32
C PHE A 271 4.59 10.57 -16.52
N GLN A 272 3.50 9.97 -16.04
CA GLN A 272 2.48 10.63 -15.25
C GLN A 272 2.39 9.94 -13.89
N THR A 273 2.65 10.70 -12.82
CA THR A 273 2.73 10.16 -11.46
C THR A 273 2.26 11.17 -10.42
N THR A 274 2.28 10.78 -9.15
CA THR A 274 1.96 11.62 -8.00
C THR A 274 2.93 12.81 -7.85
N SER A 275 2.44 13.93 -7.33
CA SER A 275 3.25 15.12 -7.00
C SER A 275 3.38 15.33 -5.48
N GLY A 276 4.03 16.41 -5.05
CA GLY A 276 4.08 16.79 -3.64
C GLY A 276 4.96 15.87 -2.79
N MET A 277 4.44 15.42 -1.64
CA MET A 277 5.21 14.64 -0.65
C MET A 277 5.22 13.12 -0.96
N THR A 278 5.50 12.78 -2.21
CA THR A 278 5.63 11.39 -2.69
C THR A 278 7.01 11.18 -3.32
N ALA A 279 7.26 10.03 -3.95
CA ALA A 279 8.51 9.79 -4.70
C ALA A 279 8.46 10.31 -6.16
N GLY A 280 7.32 10.82 -6.63
CA GLY A 280 7.20 11.33 -8.00
C GLY A 280 8.13 12.50 -8.33
N PRO A 281 8.28 13.53 -7.47
CA PRO A 281 9.29 14.58 -7.68
C PRO A 281 10.73 14.05 -7.74
N THR A 282 11.05 13.03 -6.95
CA THR A 282 12.35 12.36 -7.00
C THR A 282 12.55 11.67 -8.35
N LEU A 283 11.55 10.94 -8.85
CA LEU A 283 11.56 10.33 -10.20
C LEU A 283 11.76 11.40 -11.29
N ALA A 284 11.10 12.55 -11.17
CA ALA A 284 11.27 13.66 -12.11
C ALA A 284 12.72 14.18 -12.14
N GLY A 285 13.36 14.32 -10.98
CA GLY A 285 14.77 14.69 -10.87
C GLY A 285 15.70 13.68 -11.55
N ILE A 286 15.45 12.38 -11.35
CA ILE A 286 16.23 11.30 -11.97
C ILE A 286 16.08 11.34 -13.50
N LEU A 287 14.84 11.32 -14.00
CA LEU A 287 14.56 11.30 -15.44
C LEU A 287 15.06 12.56 -16.15
N ARG A 288 14.98 13.73 -15.50
CA ARG A 288 15.54 14.97 -16.05
C ARG A 288 17.06 14.89 -16.19
N THR A 289 17.75 14.32 -15.21
CA THR A 289 19.20 14.14 -15.24
C THR A 289 19.60 13.16 -16.36
N LEU A 290 18.88 12.04 -16.49
CA LEU A 290 19.13 11.05 -17.54
C LEU A 290 18.76 11.55 -18.94
N GLY A 291 17.73 12.39 -19.05
CA GLY A 291 17.23 12.92 -20.32
C GLY A 291 18.24 13.77 -21.09
N GLY A 292 19.21 14.36 -20.39
CA GLY A 292 20.31 15.12 -20.98
C GLY A 292 21.40 14.27 -21.64
N ARG A 293 21.36 12.94 -21.50
CA ARG A 293 22.37 12.03 -22.05
C ARG A 293 21.75 11.09 -23.10
N LYS A 294 22.57 10.64 -24.05
CA LYS A 294 22.26 9.56 -24.99
C LYS A 294 23.01 8.31 -24.54
N PHE A 295 22.36 7.15 -24.61
CA PHE A 295 22.95 5.86 -24.25
C PHE A 295 22.87 4.91 -25.44
N ALA A 296 23.65 3.84 -25.40
CA ALA A 296 23.52 2.73 -26.34
C ALA A 296 22.13 2.07 -26.22
N GLY A 297 21.78 1.20 -27.18
CA GLY A 297 20.48 0.53 -27.21
C GLY A 297 20.23 -0.41 -26.02
N ALA A 298 21.29 -0.99 -25.46
CA ALA A 298 21.25 -1.79 -24.23
C ALA A 298 21.94 -1.02 -23.09
N PRO A 299 21.49 -1.16 -21.82
CA PRO A 299 22.19 -0.60 -20.67
C PRO A 299 23.63 -1.12 -20.57
N ASP A 300 24.59 -0.19 -20.51
CA ASP A 300 26.02 -0.43 -20.34
C ASP A 300 26.57 0.29 -19.10
N GLY A 301 27.89 0.27 -18.91
CA GLY A 301 28.54 0.94 -17.78
C GLY A 301 28.16 2.42 -17.68
N ASP A 302 28.23 3.15 -18.80
CA ASP A 302 27.90 4.57 -18.86
C ASP A 302 26.44 4.85 -18.45
N TYR A 303 25.51 3.99 -18.84
CA TYR A 303 24.12 4.07 -18.39
C TYR A 303 24.01 3.93 -16.87
N PHE A 304 24.65 2.91 -16.29
CA PHE A 304 24.56 2.67 -14.85
C PHE A 304 25.28 3.74 -14.03
N GLU A 305 26.41 4.27 -14.50
CA GLU A 305 27.08 5.40 -13.87
C GLU A 305 26.18 6.65 -13.85
N ALA A 306 25.55 6.98 -14.98
CA ALA A 306 24.61 8.10 -15.05
C ALA A 306 23.37 7.88 -14.16
N LEU A 307 22.88 6.63 -14.07
CA LEU A 307 21.77 6.28 -13.19
C LEU A 307 22.15 6.43 -11.71
N ILE A 308 23.34 5.96 -11.31
CA ILE A 308 23.85 6.09 -9.94
C ILE A 308 24.01 7.58 -9.57
N GLU A 309 24.58 8.39 -10.46
CA GLU A 309 24.72 9.83 -10.25
C GLU A 309 23.36 10.51 -10.09
N ALA A 310 22.41 10.20 -10.97
CA ALA A 310 21.05 10.75 -10.94
C ALA A 310 20.30 10.37 -9.66
N LEU A 311 20.40 9.10 -9.24
CA LEU A 311 19.81 8.61 -7.99
C LEU A 311 20.41 9.35 -6.79
N ARG A 312 21.76 9.39 -6.67
CA ARG A 312 22.43 10.08 -5.55
C ARG A 312 22.01 11.53 -5.43
N ARG A 313 21.93 12.26 -6.55
CA ARG A 313 21.52 13.66 -6.56
C ARG A 313 20.07 13.84 -6.14
N ALA A 314 19.15 13.07 -6.73
CA ALA A 314 17.72 13.18 -6.44
C ALA A 314 17.41 12.79 -4.99
N TYR A 315 18.07 11.74 -4.46
CA TYR A 315 17.92 11.37 -3.06
C TYR A 315 18.52 12.43 -2.14
N ALA A 316 19.71 13.00 -2.42
CA ALA A 316 20.28 14.07 -1.61
C ALA A 316 19.32 15.28 -1.47
N GLU A 317 18.71 15.72 -2.58
CA GLU A 317 17.70 16.79 -2.56
C GLU A 317 16.47 16.39 -1.73
N ARG A 318 15.97 15.15 -1.89
CA ARG A 318 14.86 14.62 -1.10
C ARG A 318 15.17 14.61 0.40
N LEU A 319 16.36 14.16 0.80
CA LEU A 319 16.72 14.07 2.23
C LEU A 319 16.82 15.47 2.85
N ASP A 320 17.44 16.41 2.14
CA ASP A 320 17.70 17.76 2.65
C ASP A 320 16.42 18.62 2.74
N THR A 321 15.54 18.50 1.73
CA THR A 321 14.38 19.39 1.61
C THR A 321 13.06 18.75 2.06
N MET A 322 12.94 17.43 1.99
CA MET A 322 11.70 16.71 2.29
C MET A 322 11.79 15.90 3.59
N GLY A 323 13.00 15.64 4.10
CA GLY A 323 13.22 14.97 5.38
C GLY A 323 13.05 13.45 5.32
N ASP A 324 13.80 12.78 4.44
CA ASP A 324 13.93 11.32 4.36
C ASP A 324 15.38 10.88 4.72
N VAL A 325 15.65 9.58 4.85
CA VAL A 325 17.01 9.01 5.07
C VAL A 325 17.17 7.73 4.21
N GLU A 326 18.36 7.17 3.99
CA GLU A 326 18.55 5.92 3.21
C GLU A 326 18.66 4.65 4.11
N THR A 327 18.10 3.49 3.73
CA THR A 327 18.13 2.20 4.48
C THR A 327 18.05 0.93 3.62
N GLY A 328 18.47 -0.23 4.18
CA GLY A 328 18.41 -1.57 3.59
C GLY A 328 17.39 -2.56 4.20
N SER A 329 16.19 -2.11 4.63
CA SER A 329 15.26 -2.92 5.45
C SER A 329 14.16 -3.68 4.68
N ARG A 330 13.47 -4.61 5.37
CA ARG A 330 12.27 -5.35 4.95
C ARG A 330 11.07 -4.40 4.91
N THR A 331 10.45 -4.27 3.74
CA THR A 331 9.37 -3.30 3.48
C THR A 331 8.09 -4.00 3.05
N SER A 332 6.97 -3.28 3.05
CA SER A 332 5.67 -3.86 2.76
C SER A 332 4.77 -2.87 2.02
N THR A 333 4.33 -3.24 0.83
CA THR A 333 3.50 -2.41 -0.05
C THR A 333 2.90 -3.34 -1.08
N THR A 334 1.68 -3.07 -1.54
CA THR A 334 1.11 -3.75 -2.70
C THR A 334 0.99 -2.76 -3.85
N HIS A 335 1.43 -3.18 -5.04
CA HIS A 335 1.16 -2.47 -6.28
C HIS A 335 0.24 -3.31 -7.16
N ILE A 336 -0.75 -2.65 -7.76
CA ILE A 336 -1.73 -3.27 -8.66
C ILE A 336 -1.80 -2.42 -9.91
N THR A 337 -1.69 -3.05 -11.07
CA THR A 337 -1.92 -2.38 -12.36
C THR A 337 -2.98 -3.13 -13.13
N ALA A 338 -3.97 -2.41 -13.66
CA ALA A 338 -4.91 -2.95 -14.62
C ALA A 338 -4.95 -2.11 -15.89
N ILE A 339 -5.14 -2.79 -17.01
CA ILE A 339 -5.55 -2.20 -18.29
C ILE A 339 -6.84 -2.85 -18.73
N ASP A 340 -7.84 -2.06 -19.13
CA ASP A 340 -9.10 -2.57 -19.65
C ASP A 340 -9.13 -2.65 -21.18
N ARG A 341 -10.18 -3.27 -21.73
CA ARG A 341 -10.36 -3.42 -23.19
C ARG A 341 -10.42 -2.09 -23.95
N GLN A 342 -10.74 -0.98 -23.27
CA GLN A 342 -10.77 0.35 -23.88
C GLN A 342 -9.36 0.98 -23.94
N GLY A 343 -8.39 0.41 -23.24
CA GLY A 343 -7.04 0.96 -23.12
C GLY A 343 -6.87 1.92 -21.95
N SER A 344 -7.85 2.01 -21.03
CA SER A 344 -7.67 2.78 -19.80
C SER A 344 -6.74 2.02 -18.86
N ILE A 345 -5.84 2.73 -18.18
CA ILE A 345 -4.89 2.15 -17.24
C ILE A 345 -5.13 2.72 -15.84
N ALA A 346 -5.17 1.86 -14.84
CA ALA A 346 -5.16 2.23 -13.43
C ALA A 346 -3.96 1.58 -12.72
N ALA A 347 -3.13 2.38 -12.06
CA ALA A 347 -1.97 1.93 -11.29
C ALA A 347 -2.12 2.38 -9.83
N LEU A 348 -2.27 1.43 -8.91
CA LEU A 348 -2.51 1.65 -7.49
C LEU A 348 -1.30 1.21 -6.68
N THR A 349 -0.78 2.09 -5.84
CA THR A 349 0.14 1.72 -4.76
C THR A 349 -0.56 1.94 -3.42
N THR A 350 -0.73 0.88 -2.64
CA THR A 350 -1.41 0.90 -1.34
C THR A 350 -0.63 0.10 -0.31
N THR A 351 -0.70 0.51 0.96
CA THR A 351 0.21 -0.04 1.97
C THR A 351 -0.29 0.14 3.41
N LEU A 352 0.13 -0.78 4.28
CA LEU A 352 0.14 -0.63 5.74
C LEU A 352 1.47 -0.05 6.29
N LEU A 353 2.35 0.39 5.39
CA LEU A 353 3.77 0.77 5.52
C LEU A 353 4.72 -0.39 5.82
N SER A 354 4.57 -1.01 6.99
CA SER A 354 5.37 -2.17 7.39
C SER A 354 4.62 -3.47 7.17
N SER A 355 5.34 -4.60 7.14
CA SER A 355 4.67 -5.91 7.06
C SER A 355 3.82 -6.09 8.31
N PHE A 356 2.54 -6.39 8.15
CA PHE A 356 1.51 -6.34 9.19
C PHE A 356 1.24 -4.94 9.79
N GLY A 357 1.70 -3.87 9.15
CA GLY A 357 1.49 -2.49 9.61
C GLY A 357 1.89 -2.27 11.05
N SER A 358 0.92 -1.85 11.86
CA SER A 358 1.05 -1.66 13.30
C SER A 358 1.12 -2.95 14.12
N ARG A 359 0.93 -4.11 13.49
CA ARG A 359 0.71 -5.42 14.12
C ARG A 359 -0.53 -5.45 14.99
N TYR A 360 -1.44 -4.48 14.85
CA TYR A 360 -2.66 -4.35 15.65
C TYR A 360 -3.89 -4.64 14.79
N VAL A 361 -4.52 -5.79 15.02
CA VAL A 361 -5.84 -6.12 14.47
C VAL A 361 -6.90 -5.56 15.42
N LEU A 362 -7.85 -4.79 14.89
CA LEU A 362 -8.98 -4.23 15.64
C LEU A 362 -10.00 -5.35 15.97
N PRO A 363 -10.24 -5.69 17.26
CA PRO A 363 -11.12 -6.80 17.65
C PRO A 363 -12.52 -6.76 17.04
N SER A 364 -13.12 -5.57 16.99
CA SER A 364 -14.50 -5.39 16.60
C SER A 364 -14.70 -5.48 15.08
N THR A 365 -13.64 -5.35 14.29
CA THR A 365 -13.72 -5.26 12.82
C THR A 365 -12.79 -6.21 12.06
N GLY A 366 -11.80 -6.82 12.72
CA GLY A 366 -10.77 -7.63 12.04
C GLY A 366 -9.84 -6.81 11.13
N ILE A 367 -9.93 -5.48 11.14
CA ILE A 367 -9.07 -4.62 10.33
C ILE A 367 -7.67 -4.57 10.92
N LEU A 368 -6.67 -4.93 10.11
CA LEU A 368 -5.27 -4.68 10.42
C LEU A 368 -4.90 -3.24 10.06
N MET A 369 -4.37 -2.49 11.03
CA MET A 369 -4.11 -1.05 10.88
C MET A 369 -2.69 -0.75 10.41
N ASN A 370 -2.54 0.28 9.58
CA ASN A 370 -1.24 0.80 9.15
C ASN A 370 -0.41 1.32 10.35
N ASN A 371 0.92 1.43 10.19
CA ASN A 371 1.80 2.12 11.13
C ASN A 371 2.34 3.44 10.58
N GLY A 372 1.48 4.23 9.93
CA GLY A 372 1.89 5.41 9.17
C GLY A 372 2.57 6.53 9.96
N VAL A 373 2.50 6.55 11.30
CA VAL A 373 3.29 7.49 12.11
C VAL A 373 4.79 7.29 11.89
N MET A 374 5.23 6.08 11.53
CA MET A 374 6.63 5.78 11.24
C MET A 374 7.20 6.55 10.02
N TRP A 375 6.37 7.12 9.13
CA TRP A 375 6.86 7.99 8.06
C TRP A 375 7.46 9.30 8.58
N PHE A 376 7.01 9.78 9.74
CA PHE A 376 7.47 11.04 10.28
C PHE A 376 8.80 10.89 11.03
N ASP A 377 9.61 11.94 10.95
CA ASP A 377 10.80 12.09 11.78
C ASP A 377 10.38 12.34 13.24
N PRO A 378 10.81 11.52 14.21
CA PRO A 378 10.44 11.75 15.61
C PRO A 378 11.21 12.91 16.25
N ARG A 379 12.24 13.47 15.59
CA ARG A 379 12.93 14.68 16.05
C ARG A 379 12.05 15.91 15.82
N PRO A 380 11.95 16.85 16.77
CA PRO A 380 11.19 18.08 16.58
C PRO A 380 11.88 19.04 15.59
N GLY A 381 11.09 19.93 14.98
CA GLY A 381 11.59 21.07 14.18
C GLY A 381 12.11 20.72 12.78
N ARG A 382 11.93 19.50 12.29
CA ARG A 382 12.25 19.07 10.92
C ARG A 382 11.00 19.18 10.02
N PRO A 383 11.17 19.32 8.68
CA PRO A 383 10.04 19.43 7.75
C PRO A 383 9.02 18.29 7.92
N ASN A 384 9.51 17.05 8.01
CA ASN A 384 8.69 15.85 8.16
C ASN A 384 8.56 15.39 9.63
N SER A 385 8.74 16.28 10.62
CA SER A 385 8.54 15.91 12.04
C SER A 385 7.13 15.45 12.34
N ILE A 386 6.98 14.52 13.31
CA ILE A 386 5.69 14.12 13.89
C ILE A 386 4.90 15.35 14.31
N GLY A 387 3.60 15.39 13.99
CA GLY A 387 2.71 16.44 14.44
C GLY A 387 1.25 16.15 14.10
N PRO A 388 0.30 16.79 14.82
CA PRO A 388 -1.12 16.54 14.66
C PRO A 388 -1.61 16.99 13.28
N GLY A 389 -2.43 16.16 12.62
CA GLY A 389 -3.04 16.48 11.32
C GLY A 389 -2.06 16.65 10.15
N LYS A 390 -0.75 16.40 10.34
CA LYS A 390 0.26 16.55 9.29
C LYS A 390 0.12 15.46 8.24
N ARG A 391 0.44 15.79 6.98
CA ARG A 391 0.66 14.80 5.92
C ARG A 391 2.12 14.34 5.94
N ALA A 392 2.35 13.05 5.71
CA ALA A 392 3.69 12.47 5.77
C ALA A 392 4.36 12.42 4.38
N LEU A 393 5.69 12.47 4.35
CA LEU A 393 6.48 12.13 3.18
C LEU A 393 6.44 10.64 2.90
N THR A 394 6.09 10.24 1.68
CA THR A 394 5.99 8.82 1.30
C THR A 394 6.85 8.47 0.09
N ASN A 395 7.18 7.20 -0.05
CA ASN A 395 7.97 6.67 -1.16
C ASN A 395 7.11 6.08 -2.29
N MET A 396 5.79 6.20 -2.18
CA MET A 396 4.88 5.66 -3.20
C MET A 396 5.02 6.45 -4.49
N CYS A 397 5.11 5.73 -5.61
CA CYS A 397 5.25 6.30 -6.94
C CYS A 397 4.56 5.38 -7.98
N PRO A 398 3.21 5.22 -7.92
CA PRO A 398 2.51 4.63 -9.05
C PRO A 398 2.73 5.50 -10.29
N VAL A 399 2.90 4.88 -11.45
CA VAL A 399 3.16 5.58 -12.71
C VAL A 399 2.27 5.01 -13.81
N VAL A 400 1.70 5.90 -14.62
CA VAL A 400 1.22 5.57 -15.97
C VAL A 400 2.06 6.36 -16.96
N VAL A 401 2.56 5.69 -17.99
CA VAL A 401 3.31 6.32 -19.07
C VAL A 401 2.39 6.49 -20.26
N ALA A 402 2.37 7.70 -20.82
CA ALA A 402 1.64 8.04 -22.02
C ALA A 402 2.59 8.18 -23.22
N ARG A 403 2.10 7.79 -24.40
CA ARG A 403 2.79 7.97 -25.69
C ARG A 403 1.78 8.47 -26.71
N ASP A 404 2.13 9.52 -27.45
CA ASP A 404 1.27 10.14 -28.46
C ASP A 404 -0.13 10.49 -27.90
N GLY A 405 -0.17 11.01 -26.67
CA GLY A 405 -1.41 11.38 -25.96
C GLY A 405 -2.27 10.21 -25.48
N ARG A 406 -1.78 8.97 -25.56
CA ARG A 406 -2.52 7.76 -25.17
C ARG A 406 -1.84 7.00 -24.03
N PRO A 407 -2.60 6.32 -23.15
CA PRO A 407 -2.02 5.41 -22.17
C PRO A 407 -1.17 4.33 -22.87
N TRP A 408 0.06 4.11 -22.41
CA TRP A 408 0.97 3.12 -22.98
C TRP A 408 1.22 1.94 -22.05
N PHE A 409 1.67 2.19 -20.82
CA PHE A 409 1.80 1.16 -19.79
C PHE A 409 1.71 1.76 -18.38
N GLY A 410 1.34 0.93 -17.40
CA GLY A 410 1.40 1.28 -15.98
C GLY A 410 2.51 0.51 -15.29
N VAL A 411 3.19 1.15 -14.34
CA VAL A 411 4.26 0.53 -13.56
C VAL A 411 4.30 1.09 -12.14
N GLY A 412 4.75 0.25 -11.23
CA GLY A 412 5.12 0.62 -9.87
C GLY A 412 5.69 -0.60 -9.18
N ALA A 413 6.06 -0.42 -7.92
CA ALA A 413 6.76 -1.45 -7.17
C ALA A 413 6.27 -1.49 -5.73
N SER A 414 6.50 -2.63 -5.09
CA SER A 414 6.58 -2.72 -3.63
C SER A 414 8.04 -2.53 -3.21
N GLY A 415 8.28 -2.03 -2.00
CA GLY A 415 9.67 -1.81 -1.59
C GLY A 415 9.93 -0.75 -0.55
N GLY A 416 8.89 -0.07 -0.02
CA GLY A 416 9.10 1.09 0.86
C GLY A 416 10.00 2.10 0.16
N ARG A 417 11.24 2.28 0.63
CA ARG A 417 12.23 3.16 0.00
C ARG A 417 12.81 2.64 -1.33
N ARG A 418 12.69 1.35 -1.63
CA ARG A 418 13.12 0.73 -2.91
C ARG A 418 12.08 0.81 -4.03
N ILE A 419 10.96 1.52 -3.80
CA ILE A 419 9.94 1.71 -4.83
C ILE A 419 10.50 2.51 -6.02
N LEU A 420 11.41 3.45 -5.74
CA LEU A 420 12.11 4.25 -6.73
C LEU A 420 13.58 3.85 -6.83
#